data_AF-A0A7W4AY82-F1
#
_entry.id   AF-A0A7W4AY82-F1
#
_cell.length_a   1.000
_cell.length_b   1.000
_cell.length_c   1.000
_cell.angle_alpha   90.00
_cell.angle_beta   90.00
_cell.angle_gamma   90.00
#
_symmetry.space_group_name_H-M   'P 1'
#
loop_
_entity.id
_entity.type
_entity.pdbx_description
1 polymer ?
#
loop_
_entity_poly.entity_id
_entity_poly.type
_entity_poly.pdbx_seq_one_letter_code
_entity_poly.pdbx_strand_id
1 'polypeptide(L)'
;MHQIKHSASPYLYKIVLDSECKLSGTDINKFKKTVSQGVAVYGFTPNIIIVSNSPYAHWDSISLFAKVMDTGKLAICSNDNVSGVIENISTEFASINVKLFGENDIKDCNEWITSAV
;
A
#
# COMPACT_ATOMS: atom_id res chain seq x y z
N MET A 1 7.64 -8.24 -12.94
CA MET A 1 8.13 -7.19 -12.01
C MET A 1 6.99 -6.23 -11.68
N HIS A 2 6.77 -5.90 -10.40
CA HIS A 2 5.73 -4.96 -9.97
C HIS A 2 5.91 -3.57 -10.60
N GLN A 3 4.79 -2.91 -10.93
CA GLN A 3 4.81 -1.52 -11.39
C GLN A 3 4.55 -0.57 -10.23
N ILE A 4 5.33 0.50 -10.16
CA ILE A 4 5.26 1.49 -9.08
C ILE A 4 5.06 2.88 -9.67
N LYS A 5 4.11 3.63 -9.12
CA LYS A 5 3.87 5.05 -9.47
C LYS A 5 3.77 5.88 -8.19
N HIS A 6 4.33 7.09 -8.18
CA HIS A 6 4.24 8.01 -7.05
C HIS A 6 3.67 9.37 -7.50
N SER A 7 2.87 10.01 -6.64
CA SER A 7 2.41 11.39 -6.81
C SER A 7 2.83 12.25 -5.63
N ALA A 8 3.14 13.51 -5.91
CA ALA A 8 3.47 14.55 -4.92
C ALA A 8 2.22 15.17 -4.29
N SER A 9 1.09 15.17 -4.99
CA SER A 9 -0.17 15.73 -4.51
C SER A 9 -1.34 14.90 -5.05
N PRO A 10 -2.06 14.15 -4.20
CA PRO A 10 -1.69 13.83 -2.81
C PRO A 10 -0.41 12.97 -2.75
N TYR A 11 0.31 13.01 -1.61
CA TYR A 11 1.52 12.21 -1.42
C TYR A 11 1.16 10.72 -1.34
N LEU A 12 1.25 10.06 -2.49
CA LEU A 12 0.63 8.76 -2.76
C LEU A 12 1.62 7.82 -3.43
N TYR A 13 1.63 6.57 -3.00
CA TYR A 13 2.42 5.49 -3.58
C TYR A 13 1.51 4.38 -4.09
N LYS A 14 1.51 4.16 -5.40
CA LYS A 14 0.69 3.12 -6.04
C LYS A 14 1.58 1.96 -6.48
N ILE A 15 1.19 0.75 -6.10
CA ILE A 15 1.87 -0.50 -6.42
C ILE A 15 0.89 -1.39 -7.17
N VAL A 16 1.24 -1.79 -8.38
CA VAL A 16 0.50 -2.81 -9.14
C VAL A 16 1.28 -4.11 -9.01
N LEU A 17 0.65 -5.09 -8.37
CA LEU A 17 1.21 -6.39 -8.11
C LEU A 17 1.28 -7.22 -9.40
N ASP A 18 2.28 -8.08 -9.41
CA ASP A 18 2.57 -9.06 -10.44
C ASP A 18 2.41 -10.40 -9.72
N SER A 19 1.47 -11.22 -10.18
CA SER A 19 1.06 -12.43 -9.47
C SER A 19 2.17 -13.46 -9.31
N GLU A 20 3.17 -13.42 -10.20
CA GLU A 20 4.29 -14.37 -10.21
C GLU A 20 5.46 -13.91 -9.32
N CYS A 21 5.43 -12.68 -8.83
CA CYS A 21 6.56 -12.06 -8.13
C CYS A 21 6.25 -11.79 -6.66
N LYS A 22 7.02 -12.41 -5.75
CA LYS A 22 7.02 -12.03 -4.34
C LYS A 22 7.80 -10.72 -4.14
N LEU A 23 7.27 -9.82 -3.32
CA LEU A 23 8.01 -8.64 -2.87
C LEU A 23 9.28 -9.05 -2.11
N SER A 24 10.39 -8.48 -2.52
CA SER A 24 11.72 -8.77 -1.95
C SER A 24 12.16 -7.67 -0.98
N GLY A 25 13.19 -7.96 -0.18
CA GLY A 25 13.84 -6.94 0.66
C GLY A 25 14.40 -5.77 -0.16
N THR A 26 14.75 -6.00 -1.44
CA THR A 26 15.19 -4.94 -2.35
C THR A 26 14.07 -3.96 -2.67
N ASP A 27 12.83 -4.43 -2.85
CA ASP A 27 11.67 -3.59 -3.13
C ASP A 27 11.33 -2.72 -1.92
N ILE A 28 11.42 -3.31 -0.72
CA ILE A 28 11.23 -2.58 0.54
C ILE A 28 12.32 -1.55 0.79
N ASN A 29 13.59 -1.86 0.49
CA ASN A 29 14.68 -0.89 0.63
C ASN A 29 14.52 0.30 -0.32
N LYS A 30 14.05 0.06 -1.55
CA LYS A 30 13.70 1.13 -2.50
C LYS A 30 12.56 1.98 -1.94
N PHE A 31 11.50 1.35 -1.45
CA PHE A 31 10.38 2.05 -0.83
C PHE A 31 10.82 2.91 0.35
N LYS A 32 11.57 2.34 1.29
CA LYS A 32 12.10 3.05 2.46
C LYS A 32 12.89 4.31 2.06
N LYS A 33 13.75 4.21 1.04
CA LYS A 33 14.50 5.37 0.53
C LYS A 33 13.58 6.45 -0.03
N THR A 34 12.57 6.07 -0.82
CA THR A 34 11.59 7.02 -1.37
C THR A 34 10.74 7.68 -0.28
N VAL A 35 10.30 6.91 0.72
CA VAL A 35 9.56 7.42 1.87
C VAL A 35 10.40 8.41 2.65
N SER A 36 11.65 8.09 2.98
CA SER A 36 12.52 9.03 3.72
C SER A 36 12.70 10.36 2.99
N GLN A 37 12.81 10.33 1.66
CA GLN A 37 12.91 11.55 0.85
C GLN A 37 11.63 12.37 0.88
N GLY A 38 10.45 11.73 0.76
CA GLY A 38 9.19 12.46 0.79
C GLY A 38 8.78 12.92 2.19
N VAL A 39 9.06 12.16 3.25
CA VAL A 39 8.85 12.59 4.65
C VAL A 39 9.63 13.88 4.94
N ALA A 40 10.85 14.02 4.41
CA ALA A 40 11.63 15.26 4.57
C ALA A 40 10.97 16.49 3.89
N VAL A 41 10.07 16.28 2.93
CA VAL A 41 9.37 17.33 2.18
C VAL A 41 7.96 17.57 2.72
N TYR A 42 7.21 16.51 2.99
CA TYR A 42 5.79 16.55 3.34
C TYR A 42 5.53 16.41 4.85
N GLY A 43 6.49 15.92 5.63
CA GLY A 43 6.38 15.72 7.07
C GLY A 43 5.68 14.43 7.50
N PHE A 44 5.19 13.61 6.58
CA PHE A 44 4.49 12.35 6.86
C PHE A 44 4.76 11.27 5.79
N THR A 45 4.49 10.01 6.10
CA THR A 45 4.64 8.87 5.18
C THR A 45 3.53 8.83 4.13
N PRO A 46 3.79 8.39 2.88
CA PRO A 46 2.78 8.43 1.83
C PRO A 46 1.64 7.45 2.12
N ASN A 47 0.44 7.81 1.66
CA ASN A 47 -0.64 6.82 1.57
C ASN A 47 -0.32 5.81 0.47
N ILE A 48 -0.78 4.56 0.61
CA ILE A 48 -0.45 3.48 -0.33
C ILE A 48 -1.73 2.93 -0.97
N ILE A 49 -1.68 2.71 -2.29
CA ILE A 49 -2.64 1.87 -3.01
C ILE A 49 -1.92 0.64 -3.55
N ILE A 50 -2.47 -0.53 -3.27
CA ILE A 50 -2.00 -1.81 -3.78
C ILE A 50 -3.07 -2.37 -4.70
N VAL A 51 -2.72 -2.68 -5.93
CA VAL A 51 -3.64 -3.21 -6.94
C VAL A 51 -3.17 -4.59 -7.36
N SER A 52 -4.03 -5.59 -7.21
CA SER A 52 -3.83 -6.93 -7.77
C SER A 52 -4.97 -7.19 -8.77
N ASN A 53 -4.60 -7.32 -10.05
CA ASN A 53 -5.53 -7.62 -11.16
C ASN A 53 -5.67 -9.14 -11.39
N SER A 54 -5.02 -9.94 -10.56
CA SER A 54 -5.01 -11.40 -10.60
C SER A 54 -4.61 -11.94 -9.23
N PRO A 55 -4.96 -13.20 -8.90
CA PRO A 55 -4.70 -13.76 -7.59
C PRO A 55 -3.22 -13.68 -7.20
N TYR A 56 -2.95 -13.19 -6.00
CA TYR A 56 -1.61 -13.00 -5.46
C TYR A 56 -1.36 -13.95 -4.28
N ALA A 57 -0.37 -14.84 -4.40
CA ALA A 57 -0.11 -15.84 -3.36
C ALA A 57 0.73 -15.32 -2.18
N HIS A 58 1.26 -14.08 -2.26
CA HIS A 58 2.29 -13.59 -1.34
C HIS A 58 1.84 -12.38 -0.52
N TRP A 59 0.55 -12.29 -0.17
CA TRP A 59 -0.02 -11.16 0.57
C TRP A 59 0.68 -10.85 1.90
N ASP A 60 1.24 -11.85 2.59
CA ASP A 60 1.99 -11.63 3.83
C ASP A 60 3.15 -10.64 3.66
N SER A 61 3.74 -10.59 2.45
CA SER A 61 4.85 -9.68 2.14
C SER A 61 4.45 -8.21 2.13
N ILE A 62 3.15 -7.90 2.04
CA ILE A 62 2.61 -6.53 2.03
C ILE A 62 2.76 -5.86 3.40
N SER A 63 2.74 -6.63 4.49
CA SER A 63 3.01 -6.14 5.85
C SER A 63 4.36 -5.41 5.97
N LEU A 64 5.32 -5.71 5.08
CA LEU A 64 6.61 -5.03 5.05
C LEU A 64 6.50 -3.55 4.66
N PHE A 65 5.49 -3.16 3.87
CA PHE A 65 5.23 -1.75 3.59
C PHE A 65 4.65 -1.03 4.80
N ALA A 66 3.73 -1.69 5.52
CA ALA A 66 3.17 -1.14 6.76
C ALA A 66 4.27 -0.85 7.80
N LYS A 67 5.31 -1.68 7.89
CA LYS A 67 6.49 -1.43 8.77
C LYS A 67 7.28 -0.17 8.46
N VAL A 68 7.19 0.33 7.23
CA VAL A 68 7.88 1.56 6.78
C VAL A 68 6.95 2.78 6.90
N MET A 69 5.64 2.55 6.94
CA MET A 69 4.64 3.58 7.24
C MET A 69 4.58 3.80 8.75
N ASP A 70 4.44 5.05 9.18
CA ASP A 70 4.19 5.38 10.58
C ASP A 70 2.67 5.61 10.80
N THR A 71 2.03 6.24 9.83
CA THR A 71 0.59 6.50 9.82
C THR A 71 0.06 6.62 8.39
N GLY A 72 -1.26 6.69 8.23
CA GLY A 72 -1.93 7.05 6.99
C GLY A 72 -2.98 6.04 6.57
N LYS A 73 -3.17 5.92 5.26
CA LYS A 73 -4.13 4.99 4.64
C LYS A 73 -3.41 3.99 3.73
N LEU A 74 -3.83 2.74 3.78
CA LEU A 74 -3.43 1.67 2.87
C LEU A 74 -4.68 1.07 2.24
N ALA A 75 -4.87 1.28 0.94
CA ALA A 75 -5.94 0.66 0.18
C ALA A 75 -5.43 -0.58 -0.57
N ILE A 76 -6.22 -1.64 -0.55
CA ILE A 76 -6.01 -2.84 -1.35
C ILE A 76 -7.16 -2.94 -2.35
N CYS A 77 -6.87 -2.93 -3.65
CA CYS A 77 -7.81 -3.24 -4.73
C CYS A 77 -7.51 -4.66 -5.21
N SER A 78 -8.33 -5.62 -4.80
CA SER A 78 -8.19 -7.02 -5.21
C SER A 78 -9.47 -7.78 -4.92
N ASN A 79 -9.68 -8.88 -5.63
CA ASN A 79 -10.74 -9.86 -5.34
C ASN A 79 -10.26 -10.99 -4.42
N ASP A 80 -9.00 -10.95 -3.97
CA ASP A 80 -8.43 -11.96 -3.08
C ASP A 80 -8.98 -11.85 -1.65
N ASN A 81 -9.02 -12.98 -0.94
CA ASN A 81 -9.31 -12.99 0.49
C ASN A 81 -8.07 -12.57 1.29
N VAL A 82 -8.01 -11.28 1.64
CA VAL A 82 -6.92 -10.67 2.40
C VAL A 82 -7.32 -10.31 3.84
N SER A 83 -8.42 -10.85 4.35
CA SER A 83 -8.97 -10.52 5.68
C SER A 83 -7.93 -10.65 6.80
N GLY A 84 -7.20 -11.77 6.86
CA GLY A 84 -6.14 -11.97 7.85
C GLY A 84 -4.97 -11.00 7.72
N VAL A 85 -4.65 -10.55 6.49
CA VAL A 85 -3.57 -9.57 6.26
C VAL A 85 -3.99 -8.19 6.76
N ILE A 86 -5.25 -7.82 6.53
CA ILE A 86 -5.83 -6.56 7.04
C ILE A 86 -5.86 -6.57 8.56
N GLU A 87 -6.35 -7.66 9.17
CA GLU A 87 -6.40 -7.81 10.62
C GLU A 87 -4.99 -7.73 11.24
N ASN A 88 -4.01 -8.41 10.65
CA ASN A 88 -2.63 -8.35 11.12
C ASN A 88 -2.06 -6.92 11.06
N ILE A 89 -2.24 -6.21 9.94
CA ILE A 89 -1.73 -4.84 9.81
C ILE A 89 -2.44 -3.90 10.78
N SER A 90 -3.77 -3.97 10.89
CA SER A 90 -4.54 -3.11 11.80
C SER A 90 -4.22 -3.39 13.27
N THR A 91 -3.85 -4.62 13.62
CA THR A 91 -3.46 -4.98 14.99
C THR A 91 -2.03 -4.53 15.31
N GLU A 92 -1.07 -4.74 14.41
CA GLU A 92 0.34 -4.38 14.62
C GLU A 92 0.58 -2.87 14.45
N PHE A 93 -0.20 -2.20 13.59
CA PHE A 93 -0.02 -0.80 13.20
C PHE A 93 -1.34 -0.02 13.30
N ALA A 94 -1.80 0.23 14.52
CA ALA A 94 -3.08 0.92 14.79
C ALA A 94 -3.22 2.32 14.15
N SER A 95 -2.10 2.99 13.87
CA SER A 95 -2.06 4.31 13.21
C SER A 95 -2.27 4.26 11.70
N ILE A 96 -2.39 3.05 11.10
CA ILE A 96 -2.59 2.84 9.67
C ILE A 96 -4.02 2.33 9.43
N ASN A 97 -4.80 3.12 8.69
CA ASN A 97 -6.13 2.70 8.26
C ASN A 97 -6.02 1.83 7.00
N VAL A 98 -6.46 0.59 7.08
CA VAL A 98 -6.43 -0.36 5.96
C VAL A 98 -7.84 -0.61 5.45
N LYS A 99 -8.04 -0.64 4.13
CA LYS A 99 -9.33 -0.95 3.52
C LYS A 99 -9.21 -1.74 2.22
N LEU A 100 -10.06 -2.75 2.07
CA LEU A 100 -10.23 -3.54 0.85
C LEU A 100 -11.29 -2.92 -0.05
N PHE A 101 -11.01 -2.94 -1.35
CA PHE A 101 -11.88 -2.58 -2.46
C PHE A 101 -11.85 -3.70 -3.49
N GLY A 102 -12.92 -3.87 -4.28
CA GLY A 102 -12.88 -4.78 -5.42
C GLY A 102 -11.82 -4.34 -6.43
N GLU A 103 -11.31 -5.28 -7.24
CA GLU A 103 -10.25 -4.98 -8.22
C GLU A 103 -10.63 -3.86 -9.20
N ASN A 104 -11.93 -3.73 -9.51
CA ASN A 104 -12.49 -2.77 -10.46
C ASN A 104 -12.90 -1.44 -9.80
N ASP A 105 -12.89 -1.36 -8.46
CA ASP A 105 -13.35 -0.20 -7.70
C ASP A 105 -12.24 0.82 -7.46
N ILE A 106 -11.33 0.97 -8.44
CA ILE A 106 -10.17 1.85 -8.33
C ILE A 106 -10.57 3.31 -8.13
N LYS A 107 -11.76 3.72 -8.62
CA LYS A 107 -12.28 5.08 -8.42
C LYS A 107 -12.58 5.33 -6.94
N ASP A 108 -13.36 4.46 -6.32
CA ASP A 108 -13.74 4.56 -4.91
C ASP A 108 -12.52 4.43 -3.99
N CYS A 109 -11.55 3.59 -4.38
CA CYS A 109 -10.26 3.51 -3.72
C CYS A 109 -9.51 4.85 -3.74
N ASN A 110 -9.41 5.50 -4.92
CA ASN A 110 -8.74 6.79 -5.03
C ASN A 110 -9.49 7.90 -4.25
N GLU A 111 -10.82 7.88 -4.23
CA GLU A 111 -11.58 8.86 -3.44
C GLU A 111 -11.32 8.68 -1.94
N TRP A 112 -11.32 7.43 -1.45
CA TRP A 112 -11.08 7.15 -0.03
C TRP A 112 -9.64 7.42 0.42
N ILE A 113 -8.64 7.06 -0.39
CA ILE A 113 -7.23 7.23 -0.03
C ILE A 113 -6.80 8.70 -0.01
N THR A 114 -7.51 9.55 -0.75
CA THR A 114 -7.21 10.98 -0.86
C THR A 114 -8.13 11.85 -0.01
N SER A 115 -9.22 11.29 0.53
CA SER A 115 -10.05 11.99 1.50
C SER A 115 -9.27 12.32 2.77
N ALA A 116 -9.71 13.35 3.49
CA ALA A 116 -9.20 13.63 4.83
C ALA A 116 -9.35 12.39 5.73
N VAL A 117 -8.37 12.19 6.61
CA VAL A 117 -8.45 11.19 7.69
C VAL A 117 -9.35 11.74 8.78
#